data_AF-A0A1Q7RXD7-F1
#
_entry.id   AF-A0A1Q7RXD7-F1
#
_cell.length_a   1.000
_cell.length_b   1.000
_cell.length_c   1.000
_cell.angle_alpha   90.00
_cell.angle_beta   90.00
_cell.angle_gamma   90.00
#
_symmetry.space_group_name_H-M   'P 1'
#
loop_
_entity.id
_entity.type
_entity.pdbx_description
1 polymer ?
#
loop_
_entity_poly.entity_id
_entity_poly.type
_entity_poly.pdbx_seq_one_letter_code
_entity_poly.pdbx_strand_id
1 'polypeptide(L)' 'MELRHRIDESPSSTCAACGGSLTRLFTVPRLNVGSHSSATAARYAKLTQSEEVARVRAELEAVKRPRRAERDSG' A
#
# COMPACT_ATOMS: atom_id res chain seq x y z
N MET A 1 -8.13 19.83 6.32
CA MET A 1 -8.03 18.69 7.26
C MET A 1 -9.24 17.79 7.01
N GLU A 2 -9.04 16.49 6.84
CA GLU A 2 -10.11 15.52 6.58
C GLU A 2 -10.19 14.58 7.79
N LEU A 3 -11.39 14.45 8.37
CA LEU A 3 -11.65 13.51 9.47
C LEU A 3 -12.37 12.28 8.89
N ARG A 4 -11.86 11.08 9.22
CA ARG A 4 -12.42 9.82 8.74
C ARG A 4 -13.05 9.07 9.91
N HIS A 5 -14.24 8.55 9.68
CA HIS A 5 -14.99 7.78 10.66
C HIS A 5 -15.19 6.35 10.16
N ARG A 6 -15.40 5.43 11.10
CA ARG A 6 -15.83 4.06 10.74
C ARG A 6 -17.27 4.07 10.25
N ILE A 7 -17.68 3.00 9.56
CA ILE A 7 -19.05 2.86 9.04
C ILE A 7 -20.08 2.80 10.18
N ASP A 8 -19.69 2.23 11.32
CA ASP A 8 -20.50 2.08 12.53
C ASP A 8 -20.39 3.26 13.51
N GLU A 9 -19.61 4.28 13.15
CA GLU A 9 -19.38 5.45 13.99
C GLU A 9 -20.29 6.60 13.55
N SER A 10 -20.91 7.29 14.51
CA SER A 10 -21.66 8.52 14.22
C SER A 10 -20.67 9.66 13.95
N PRO A 11 -20.61 10.22 12.72
CA PRO A 11 -19.60 11.22 12.41
C PRO A 11 -19.98 12.59 12.98
N SER A 12 -18.96 13.35 13.38
CA SER A 12 -19.13 14.70 13.97
C SER A 12 -19.72 15.70 12.97
N SER A 13 -20.59 16.59 13.46
CA SER A 13 -21.11 17.73 12.71
C SER A 13 -20.23 18.99 12.83
N THR A 14 -19.26 19.00 13.73
CA THR A 14 -18.44 20.17 14.08
C THR A 14 -16.95 19.83 14.14
N CYS A 15 -16.12 20.79 13.71
CA CYS A 15 -14.67 20.68 13.75
C CYS A 15 -14.15 20.87 15.18
N ALA A 16 -13.39 19.90 15.71
CA ALA A 16 -12.84 19.99 17.06
C ALA A 16 -11.80 21.12 17.25
N ALA A 17 -11.16 21.58 16.17
CA ALA A 17 -10.12 22.61 16.25
C ALA A 17 -10.66 24.05 16.19
N CYS A 18 -11.75 24.29 15.44
CA CYS A 18 -12.26 25.65 15.20
C CYS A 18 -13.77 25.81 15.47
N GLY A 19 -14.49 24.76 15.82
CA GLY A 19 -15.93 24.79 16.07
C GLY A 19 -16.82 24.95 14.83
N GLY A 20 -16.23 25.14 13.64
CA GLY A 20 -16.97 25.29 12.38
C GLY A 20 -17.76 24.05 11.98
N SER A 21 -18.81 24.25 11.16
CA SER A 21 -19.65 23.15 10.64
C SER A 21 -18.88 22.26 9.65
N LEU A 22 -19.09 20.95 9.73
CA LEU A 22 -18.52 19.98 8.81
C LEU A 22 -19.55 19.51 7.78
N THR A 23 -19.14 19.42 6.52
CA THR A 23 -19.94 18.83 5.44
C THR A 23 -19.60 17.35 5.31
N ARG A 24 -20.62 16.48 5.32
CA ARG A 24 -20.42 15.05 5.05
C ARG A 24 -20.15 14.82 3.57
N LEU A 25 -19.05 14.12 3.27
CA LEU A 25 -18.73 13.63 1.94
C LEU A 25 -18.83 12.11 1.92
N PHE A 26 -19.81 11.59 1.18
CA PHE A 26 -19.91 10.15 0.93
C PHE A 26 -18.87 9.76 -0.12
N THR A 27 -17.88 8.99 0.28
CA THR A 27 -16.85 8.44 -0.61
C THR A 27 -16.98 6.93 -0.68
N VAL A 28 -16.40 6.32 -1.72
CA VAL A 28 -16.34 4.85 -1.81
C VAL A 28 -15.60 4.33 -0.56
N PRO A 29 -16.20 3.41 0.21
CA PRO A 29 -15.58 2.92 1.44
C PRO A 29 -14.26 2.22 1.10
N ARG A 30 -13.16 2.63 1.76
CA ARG A 30 -11.90 1.88 1.74
C ARG A 30 -12.05 0.68 2.66
N LEU A 31 -12.61 -0.41 2.13
CA LEU A 31 -12.80 -1.65 2.86
C LEU A 31 -11.47 -2.39 3.00
N ASN A 32 -11.03 -2.58 4.24
CA ASN A 32 -9.89 -3.43 4.57
C ASN A 32 -10.39 -4.77 5.13
N VAL A 33 -10.79 -5.67 4.23
CA VAL A 33 -11.36 -6.98 4.61
C VAL A 33 -10.35 -7.93 5.26
N GLY A 34 -9.04 -7.68 5.07
CA GLY A 34 -7.96 -8.50 5.62
C GLY A 34 -7.33 -7.94 6.90
N SER A 35 -7.91 -6.89 7.49
CA SER A 35 -7.38 -6.22 8.69
C SER A 35 -5.91 -5.81 8.59
N HIS A 36 -5.43 -5.48 7.39
CA HIS A 36 -4.02 -5.15 7.17
C HIS A 36 -3.68 -3.78 7.75
N SER A 37 -2.56 -3.63 8.44
CA SER A 37 -2.16 -2.36 9.05
C SER A 37 -1.84 -1.24 8.03
N SER A 38 -1.63 -1.58 6.76
CA SER A 38 -1.36 -0.63 5.68
C SER A 38 -1.63 -1.22 4.29
N ALA A 39 -1.65 -0.36 3.26
CA ALA A 39 -1.73 -0.80 1.87
C ALA A 39 -0.53 -1.68 1.46
N THR A 40 0.66 -1.37 1.99
CA THR A 40 1.86 -2.20 1.81
C THR A 40 1.67 -3.57 2.44
N ALA A 41 1.19 -3.63 3.69
CA ALA A 41 0.90 -4.90 4.36
C ALA A 41 -0.13 -5.73 3.57
N ALA A 42 -1.16 -5.11 2.99
CA ALA A 42 -2.14 -5.79 2.15
C ALA A 42 -1.54 -6.35 0.84
N ARG A 43 -0.60 -5.62 0.22
CA ARG A 43 0.09 -6.10 -1.00
C ARG A 43 0.93 -7.34 -0.73
N TYR A 44 1.64 -7.36 0.40
CA TYR A 44 2.50 -8.47 0.77
C TYR A 44 1.76 -9.61 1.50
N ALA A 45 0.53 -9.40 1.98
CA ALA A 45 -0.25 -10.44 2.64
C ALA A 45 -0.57 -11.66 1.74
N LYS A 46 -0.57 -11.48 0.42
CA LYS A 46 -0.75 -12.55 -0.55
C LYS A 46 0.56 -13.19 -1.01
N LEU A 47 1.69 -12.66 -0.58
CA LEU A 47 3.03 -13.09 -0.95
C LEU A 47 3.62 -13.87 0.22
N THR A 48 3.89 -15.14 -0.01
CA THR A 48 4.66 -15.94 0.94
C THR A 48 6.12 -15.46 0.95
N GLN A 49 6.80 -15.64 2.07
CA GLN A 49 8.23 -15.30 2.18
C GLN A 49 9.06 -16.00 1.10
N SER A 50 8.72 -17.24 0.74
CA SER A 50 9.35 -17.99 -0.34
C SER A 50 9.19 -17.35 -1.72
N GLU A 51 8.00 -16.83 -2.04
CA GLU A 51 7.74 -16.15 -3.31
C GLU A 51 8.49 -14.82 -3.39
N GLU A 52 8.61 -14.12 -2.26
CA GLU A 52 9.40 -12.89 -2.17
C GLU A 52 10.90 -13.16 -2.39
N VAL A 53 11.44 -14.19 -1.74
CA VAL A 53 12.83 -14.63 -1.95
C VAL A 53 13.06 -15.04 -3.40
N ALA A 54 12.13 -15.77 -4.02
CA ALA A 54 12.23 -16.18 -5.42
C ALA A 54 12.25 -14.98 -6.37
N ARG A 55 11.39 -13.98 -6.15
CA ARG A 55 11.35 -12.73 -6.93
C ARG A 55 12.66 -11.97 -6.84
N VAL A 56 13.14 -11.72 -5.62
CA VAL A 56 14.40 -10.99 -5.39
C VAL A 56 15.57 -11.73 -6.03
N ARG A 57 15.60 -13.06 -5.96
CA ARG A 57 16.62 -13.87 -6.63
C ARG A 57 16.57 -13.71 -8.14
N ALA A 58 15.39 -13.75 -8.75
CA ALA A 58 15.22 -13.54 -10.18
C ALA A 58 15.66 -12.14 -10.64
N GLU A 59 15.31 -11.10 -9.88
CA GLU A 59 15.78 -9.73 -10.12
C GLU A 59 17.31 -9.62 -10.01
N LEU A 60 17.90 -10.24 -8.98
CA LEU A 60 19.34 -10.26 -8.81
C LEU A 60 20.04 -10.97 -9.96
N GLU A 61 19.51 -12.10 -10.43
CA GLU A 61 20.06 -12.83 -11.59
C GLU A 61 19.91 -12.02 -12.88
N ALA A 62 18.80 -11.28 -13.05
CA ALA A 62 18.61 -10.39 -14.19
C ALA A 62 19.60 -9.21 -14.20
N VAL A 63 19.94 -8.66 -13.04
CA VAL A 63 20.97 -7.60 -12.89
C VAL A 63 22.39 -8.18 -12.98
N LYS A 64 22.61 -9.35 -12.40
CA LYS A 64 23.88 -10.07 -12.45
C LYS A 64 24.21 -10.59 -13.83
N ARG A 65 23.25 -10.71 -14.74
CA ARG A 65 23.48 -10.95 -16.16
C ARG A 65 24.17 -9.71 -16.73
N PRO A 66 25.52 -9.62 -16.73
CA PRO A 66 26.20 -8.49 -17.33
C PRO A 66 26.11 -8.73 -18.84
N ARG A 67 26.26 -7.74 -19.72
CA ARG A 67 27.54 -7.35 -20.33
C ARG A 67 28.54 -8.48 -20.71
N ARG A 68 28.16 -9.76 -20.66
CA ARG A 68 28.93 -10.90 -21.20
C ARG A 68 29.04 -10.85 -22.72
N ALA A 69 28.11 -10.15 -23.38
CA ALA A 69 28.20 -9.90 -24.82
C ALA A 69 29.18 -8.77 -25.20
N GLU A 70 29.64 -7.95 -24.26
CA GLU A 70 30.53 -6.80 -24.53
C GLU A 70 32.01 -7.11 -24.29
N ARG A 71 32.35 -8.26 -23.69
CA ARG A 71 33.73 -8.64 -23.30
C ARG A 71 34.40 -9.64 -24.25
N ASP A 72 33.67 -10.20 -25.21
CA ASP A 72 34.16 -11.15 -26.21
C ASP A 72 34.40 -10.50 -27.60
N SER A 73 34.32 -9.16 -27.70
CA SER A 73 34.52 -8.40 -28.95
C SER A 73 35.78 -7.51 -28.95
N GLY A 74 36.75 -7.79 -28.07
CA GLY A 74 38.01 -7.04 -27.95
C GLY A 74 39.23 -7.86 -28.33
#